data_AF-A0A7K6HEY4-F1
#
_entry.id   AF-A0A7K6HEY4-F1
#
_cell.length_a   1.000
_cell.length_b   1.000
_cell.length_c   1.000
_cell.angle_alpha   90.00
_cell.angle_beta   90.00
_cell.angle_gamma   90.00
#
_symmetry.space_group_name_H-M   'P 1'
#
loop_
_entity.id
_entity.type
_entity.pdbx_description
1 polymer ?
#
loop_
_entity_poly.entity_id
_entity_poly.type
_entity_poly.pdbx_seq_one_letter_code
_entity_poly.pdbx_strand_id
1 'polypeptide(L)'
;GFLTREERRRLEGLRSPYNKFWVPCAWFGALAGQARREGRVRDDCALRTRRDTDGRPKVPRAARVPPQVVTIAVYTFFLTCLIGRQFLDPAQGYAGHELDLGVPVFTLLQFFFYVGWLKV
;
A
#
# COMPACT_ATOMS: atom_id res chain seq x y z
N GLY A 1 14.58 -24.16 11.70
CA GLY A 1 13.93 -23.66 10.48
C GLY A 1 12.45 -23.88 10.58
N PHE A 2 11.62 -22.96 10.09
CA PHE A 2 10.16 -22.97 10.27
C PHE A 2 9.41 -24.13 9.56
N LEU A 3 10.05 -24.81 8.61
CA LEU A 3 9.51 -26.01 7.96
C LEU A 3 10.46 -27.19 8.19
N THR A 4 9.89 -28.36 8.47
CA THR A 4 10.65 -29.61 8.45
C THR A 4 11.09 -29.96 7.03
N ARG A 5 12.11 -30.82 6.91
CA ARG A 5 12.63 -31.25 5.59
C ARG A 5 11.57 -31.98 4.76
N GLU A 6 10.67 -32.71 5.42
CA GLU A 6 9.57 -33.43 4.76
C GLU A 6 8.47 -32.49 4.27
N GLU A 7 8.07 -31.51 5.08
CA GLU A 7 7.09 -30.50 4.69
C GLU A 7 7.59 -29.64 3.52
N ARG A 8 8.88 -29.30 3.50
CA ARG A 8 9.49 -28.60 2.36
C ARG A 8 9.38 -29.41 1.07
N ARG A 9 9.70 -30.70 1.10
CA ARG A 9 9.59 -31.58 -0.08
C ARG A 9 8.13 -31.68 -0.57
N ARG A 10 7.16 -31.77 0.34
CA ARG A 10 5.73 -31.79 0.00
C ARG A 10 5.27 -30.46 -0.61
N LEU A 11 5.78 -29.33 -0.12
CA LEU A 11 5.46 -28.00 -0.64
C LEU A 11 6.04 -27.77 -2.05
N GLU A 12 7.27 -28.24 -2.29
CA GLU A 12 7.95 -28.16 -3.58
C GLU A 12 7.31 -29.08 -4.62
N GLY A 13 6.84 -30.27 -4.21
CA GLY A 13 6.14 -31.23 -5.08
C GLY A 13 4.78 -30.78 -5.59
N LEU A 14 4.14 -29.79 -4.96
CA LEU A 14 2.88 -29.21 -5.45
C LEU A 14 3.12 -28.37 -6.71
N ARG A 15 2.63 -28.80 -7.87
CA ARG A 15 2.62 -27.96 -9.09
C ARG A 15 1.53 -26.90 -8.96
N SER A 16 1.92 -25.70 -8.51
CA SER A 16 1.07 -24.51 -8.55
C SER A 16 1.88 -23.32 -9.06
N PRO A 17 1.37 -22.56 -10.04
CA PRO A 17 2.02 -21.35 -10.55
C PRO A 17 1.88 -20.15 -9.60
N TYR A 18 1.11 -20.27 -8.51
CA TYR A 18 0.84 -19.19 -7.56
C TYR A 18 1.63 -19.36 -6.25
N ASN A 19 1.76 -18.28 -5.48
CA ASN A 19 2.43 -18.32 -4.18
C ASN A 19 1.71 -19.29 -3.21
N LYS A 20 2.47 -20.21 -2.62
CA LYS A 20 1.99 -21.36 -1.84
C LYS A 20 1.85 -21.07 -0.34
N PHE A 21 1.78 -19.80 0.06
CA PHE A 21 1.67 -19.39 1.47
C PHE A 21 0.44 -19.97 2.20
N TRP A 22 -0.61 -20.34 1.46
CA TRP A 22 -1.84 -20.93 1.98
C TRP A 22 -1.73 -22.42 2.30
N VAL A 23 -0.69 -23.10 1.81
CA VAL A 23 -0.55 -24.56 1.95
C VAL A 23 -0.34 -24.98 3.42
N PRO A 24 0.50 -24.32 4.22
CA PRO A 24 0.60 -24.60 5.66
C PRO A 24 -0.72 -24.37 6.41
N CYS A 25 -1.50 -23.35 6.07
CA CYS A 25 -2.82 -23.10 6.67
C CYS A 25 -3.80 -24.24 6.35
N ALA A 26 -3.79 -24.76 5.13
CA ALA A 26 -4.61 -25.91 4.74
C ALA A 26 -4.20 -27.19 5.47
N TRP A 27 -2.89 -27.44 5.63
CA TRP A 27 -2.39 -28.58 6.41
C TRP A 27 -2.75 -28.46 7.90
N PHE A 28 -2.70 -27.27 8.47
CA PHE A 28 -3.16 -27.02 9.83
C PHE A 28 -4.64 -27.37 10.01
N GLY A 29 -5.49 -26.95 9.06
CA GLY A 29 -6.92 -27.31 9.06
C GLY A 29 -7.16 -28.82 8.97
N ALA A 30 -6.38 -29.53 8.16
CA ALA A 30 -6.45 -30.98 8.03
C ALA A 30 -5.98 -31.72 9.30
N LEU A 31 -4.86 -31.28 9.89
CA LEU A 31 -4.33 -31.81 11.15
C LEU A 31 -5.30 -31.57 12.31
N ALA A 32 -5.91 -30.38 12.38
CA ALA A 32 -6.94 -30.07 13.37
C ALA A 32 -8.17 -30.98 13.22
N GLY A 33 -8.58 -31.28 11.98
CA GLY A 33 -9.64 -32.24 11.70
C GLY A 33 -9.28 -33.69 12.08
N GLN A 34 -8.02 -34.10 11.90
CA GLN A 34 -7.55 -35.41 12.31
C GLN A 34 -7.47 -35.55 13.84
N ALA A 35 -6.92 -34.55 14.53
CA ALA A 35 -6.86 -34.52 15.99
C ALA A 35 -8.27 -34.56 16.64
N ARG A 36 -9.29 -34.05 15.95
CA ARG A 36 -10.70 -34.20 16.33
C ARG A 36 -11.18 -35.65 16.22
N ARG A 37 -10.89 -36.35 15.11
CA ARG A 37 -11.28 -37.77 14.94
C ARG A 37 -10.61 -38.68 15.95
N GLU A 38 -9.39 -38.34 16.36
CA GLU A 38 -8.63 -39.06 17.38
C GLU A 38 -9.08 -38.72 18.82
N GLY A 39 -10.13 -37.92 19.00
CA GLY A 39 -10.69 -37.59 20.31
C GLY A 39 -9.79 -36.73 21.20
N ARG A 40 -8.69 -36.19 20.66
CA ARG A 40 -7.70 -35.37 21.39
C ARG A 40 -8.19 -33.96 21.69
N VAL A 41 -9.24 -33.49 21.01
CA VAL A 41 -9.83 -32.15 21.18
C VAL A 41 -11.31 -32.29 21.56
N ARG A 42 -11.62 -32.03 22.84
CA ARG A 42 -12.98 -32.18 23.42
C ARG A 42 -13.88 -30.96 23.26
N ASP A 43 -13.33 -29.77 23.01
CA ASP A 43 -14.11 -28.52 23.02
C ASP A 43 -14.52 -28.05 21.60
N ASP A 44 -15.82 -28.16 21.29
CA ASP A 44 -16.44 -27.67 20.05
C ASP A 44 -16.46 -26.13 19.94
N CYS A 45 -16.32 -25.40 21.05
CA CYS A 45 -16.39 -23.94 21.09
C CYS A 45 -15.07 -23.27 20.61
N ALA A 46 -13.91 -23.80 21.04
CA ALA A 46 -12.60 -23.21 20.70
C ALA A 46 -12.22 -23.38 19.21
N LEU A 47 -12.70 -24.44 18.57
CA LEU A 47 -12.45 -24.69 17.14
C LEU A 47 -13.27 -23.78 16.22
N ARG A 48 -14.50 -23.40 16.60
CA ARG A 48 -15.32 -22.45 15.83
C ARG A 48 -14.70 -21.05 15.83
N THR A 49 -14.28 -20.56 17.00
CA THR A 49 -13.61 -19.26 17.11
C THR A 49 -12.31 -19.22 16.32
N ARG A 50 -11.55 -20.32 16.27
CA ARG A 50 -10.29 -20.39 15.50
C ARG A 50 -10.50 -20.47 13.98
N ARG A 51 -11.55 -21.15 13.53
CA ARG A 51 -11.89 -21.28 12.10
C ARG A 51 -12.42 -19.98 11.49
N ASP A 52 -13.12 -19.17 12.29
CA ASP A 52 -13.61 -17.85 11.84
C ASP A 52 -12.50 -16.79 11.82
N THR A 53 -11.42 -16.97 12.59
CA THR A 53 -10.25 -16.07 12.56
C THR A 53 -9.22 -16.42 11.49
N ASP A 54 -9.24 -17.64 10.94
CA ASP A 54 -8.21 -18.13 10.01
C ASP A 54 -8.76 -18.20 8.59
N GLY A 55 -8.43 -17.20 7.76
CA GLY A 55 -8.55 -17.35 6.31
C GLY A 55 -8.74 -16.07 5.52
N ARG A 56 -9.18 -14.98 6.14
CA ARG A 56 -9.20 -13.68 5.47
C ARG A 56 -8.67 -12.62 6.42
N PRO A 57 -7.45 -12.09 6.20
CA PRO A 57 -7.17 -10.78 6.75
C PRO A 57 -8.29 -9.86 6.23
N LYS A 58 -9.09 -9.30 7.15
CA LYS A 58 -9.86 -8.08 6.86
C LYS A 58 -8.82 -6.97 6.70
N VAL A 59 -8.05 -7.03 5.62
CA VAL A 59 -7.29 -5.88 5.15
C VAL A 59 -8.37 -4.85 4.82
N PRO A 60 -8.45 -3.71 5.53
CA PRO A 60 -9.23 -2.61 5.00
C PRO A 60 -8.68 -2.39 3.58
N ARG A 61 -9.55 -2.58 2.58
CA ARG A 61 -9.23 -2.11 1.23
C ARG A 61 -9.26 -0.60 1.33
N ALA A 62 -8.16 -0.02 1.86
CA ALA A 62 -7.86 1.37 1.63
C ALA A 62 -7.98 1.53 0.12
N ALA A 63 -8.93 2.37 -0.30
CA ALA A 63 -9.10 2.70 -1.70
C ALA A 63 -7.73 3.15 -2.20
N ARG A 64 -7.06 2.30 -2.97
CA ARG A 64 -5.78 2.65 -3.58
C ARG A 64 -6.12 3.68 -4.64
N VAL A 65 -6.04 4.95 -4.27
CA VAL A 65 -6.00 6.03 -5.25
C VAL A 65 -4.81 5.69 -6.15
N PRO A 66 -5.01 5.52 -7.47
CA PRO A 66 -3.92 5.14 -8.35
C PRO A 66 -2.86 6.26 -8.30
N PRO A 67 -1.57 5.94 -8.20
CA PRO A 67 -0.48 6.94 -8.11
C PRO A 67 -0.44 7.91 -9.29
N GLN A 68 -1.16 7.58 -10.37
CA GLN A 68 -1.33 8.38 -11.57
C GLN A 68 -2.09 9.70 -11.31
N VAL A 69 -3.16 9.67 -10.49
CA VAL A 69 -3.99 10.86 -10.21
C VAL A 69 -3.18 11.92 -9.46
N VAL A 70 -2.40 11.44 -8.50
CA VAL A 70 -1.49 12.27 -7.70
C VAL A 70 -0.40 12.89 -8.59
N THR A 71 0.20 12.09 -9.46
CA THR A 71 1.24 12.52 -10.39
C THR A 71 0.72 13.61 -11.35
N ILE A 72 -0.49 13.44 -11.88
CA ILE A 72 -1.12 14.43 -12.77
C ILE A 72 -1.39 15.75 -12.02
N ALA A 73 -1.94 15.70 -10.81
CA ALA A 73 -2.21 16.89 -10.01
C ALA A 73 -0.94 17.68 -9.67
N VAL A 74 0.15 16.98 -9.35
CA VAL A 74 1.45 17.60 -9.10
C VAL A 74 1.98 18.26 -10.38
N TYR A 75 2.00 17.55 -11.51
CA TYR A 75 2.54 18.12 -12.75
C TYR A 75 1.74 19.30 -13.30
N THR A 76 0.40 19.26 -13.24
CA THR A 76 -0.42 20.40 -13.70
C THR A 76 -0.27 21.63 -12.80
N PHE A 77 -0.11 21.42 -11.49
CA PHE A 77 0.23 22.50 -10.55
C PHE A 77 1.58 23.15 -10.91
N PHE A 78 2.61 22.36 -11.18
CA PHE A 78 3.92 22.89 -11.60
C PHE A 78 3.90 23.58 -12.94
N LEU A 79 3.17 23.03 -13.91
CA LEU A 79 3.00 23.64 -15.23
C LEU A 79 2.32 25.02 -15.11
N THR A 80 1.29 25.13 -14.27
CA THR A 80 0.58 26.39 -14.04
C THR A 80 1.47 27.40 -13.30
N CYS A 81 2.26 26.94 -12.33
CA CYS A 81 3.22 27.79 -11.62
C CYS A 81 4.36 28.28 -12.52
N LEU A 82 4.81 27.46 -13.48
CA LEU A 82 5.88 27.81 -14.41
C LEU A 82 5.50 28.98 -15.32
N ILE A 83 4.22 29.05 -15.71
CA ILE A 83 3.70 30.09 -16.60
C ILE A 83 3.19 31.29 -15.78
N GLY A 84 2.41 31.03 -14.73
CA GLY A 84 1.71 32.08 -13.97
C GLY A 84 2.58 32.84 -12.96
N ARG A 85 3.83 32.44 -12.75
CA ARG A 85 4.77 33.13 -11.85
C ARG A 85 6.07 33.55 -12.53
N GLN A 86 6.03 33.66 -13.86
CA GLN A 86 7.08 34.39 -14.56
C GLN A 86 7.04 35.84 -14.08
N PHE A 87 8.20 36.41 -13.82
CA PHE A 87 8.29 37.83 -13.51
C PHE A 87 8.08 38.59 -14.82
N LEU A 88 6.93 39.26 -14.92
CA LEU A 88 6.62 40.15 -16.04
C LEU A 88 7.36 41.47 -15.84
N ASP A 89 7.66 42.13 -16.95
CA ASP A 89 8.36 43.41 -16.96
C ASP A 89 7.60 44.44 -16.08
N PRO A 90 8.20 44.93 -14.98
CA PRO A 90 7.56 45.89 -14.08
C PRO A 90 7.17 47.20 -14.79
N ALA A 91 7.82 47.52 -15.91
CA ALA A 91 7.52 48.71 -16.70
C ALA A 91 6.12 48.67 -17.36
N GLN A 92 5.49 47.49 -17.46
CA GLN A 92 4.15 47.31 -18.04
C GLN A 92 3.00 47.52 -17.05
N GLY A 93 3.29 47.72 -15.75
CA GLY A 93 2.31 48.15 -14.76
C GLY A 93 1.23 47.13 -14.39
N TYR A 94 1.51 45.82 -14.55
CA TYR A 94 0.56 44.77 -14.17
C TYR A 94 0.39 44.69 -12.65
N ALA A 95 -0.86 44.75 -12.18
CA ALA A 95 -1.19 44.65 -10.77
C ALA A 95 -0.64 43.34 -10.16
N GLY A 96 0.16 43.45 -9.09
CA GLY A 96 0.75 42.31 -8.38
C GLY A 96 2.07 41.77 -8.95
N HIS A 97 2.62 42.37 -10.01
CA HIS A 97 3.92 42.03 -10.61
C HIS A 97 4.90 43.21 -10.53
N GLU A 98 5.10 43.77 -9.34
CA GLU A 98 6.00 44.93 -9.14
C GLU A 98 7.44 44.53 -8.77
N LEU A 99 7.69 43.24 -8.52
CA LEU A 99 8.94 42.78 -7.91
C LEU A 99 9.46 41.54 -8.64
N ASP A 100 10.56 41.70 -9.37
CA ASP A 100 11.27 40.63 -10.07
C ASP A 100 12.37 40.05 -9.16
N LEU A 101 12.09 38.89 -8.55
CA LEU A 101 13.03 38.18 -7.69
C LEU A 101 13.90 37.17 -8.47
N GLY A 102 13.68 36.99 -9.78
CA GLY A 102 14.34 35.99 -10.63
C GLY A 102 13.99 34.53 -10.32
N VAL A 103 13.76 34.18 -9.04
CA VAL A 103 13.39 32.84 -8.56
C VAL A 103 12.14 32.90 -7.68
N PRO A 104 11.09 32.10 -7.96
CA PRO A 104 9.85 32.11 -7.19
C PRO A 104 9.95 31.29 -5.89
N VAL A 105 10.65 31.84 -4.88
CA VAL A 105 10.97 31.17 -3.60
C VAL A 105 9.74 30.63 -2.85
N PHE A 106 8.65 31.39 -2.76
CA PHE A 106 7.44 30.95 -2.06
C PHE A 106 6.72 29.79 -2.75
N THR A 107 6.86 29.68 -4.07
CA THR A 107 6.27 28.61 -4.87
C THR A 107 7.06 27.31 -4.72
N LEU A 108 8.39 27.43 -4.61
CA LEU A 108 9.25 26.30 -4.25
C LEU A 108 8.97 25.82 -2.83
N LEU A 109 8.73 26.73 -1.88
CA LEU A 109 8.36 26.35 -0.52
C LEU A 109 7.01 25.60 -0.48
N GLN A 110 6.00 26.09 -1.20
CA GLN A 110 4.72 25.39 -1.36
C GLN A 110 4.87 24.02 -2.03
N PHE A 111 5.73 23.90 -3.04
CA PHE A 111 6.04 22.61 -3.66
C PHE A 111 6.60 21.60 -2.67
N PHE A 112 7.63 21.98 -1.91
CA PHE A 112 8.25 21.08 -0.94
C PHE A 112 7.27 20.68 0.15
N PHE A 113 6.36 21.57 0.55
CA PHE A 113 5.32 21.25 1.52
C PHE A 113 4.30 20.24 0.96
N TYR A 114 3.76 20.45 -0.24
CA TYR A 114 2.75 19.56 -0.83
C TYR A 114 3.33 18.19 -1.24
N VAL A 115 4.50 18.16 -1.87
CA VAL A 115 5.16 16.88 -2.23
C VAL A 115 5.74 16.18 -1.01
N GLY A 116 6.21 16.93 -0.01
CA GLY A 116 6.64 16.40 1.28
C GLY A 116 5.49 15.73 2.02
N TRP A 117 4.32 16.36 2.06
CA TRP A 117 3.15 15.82 2.75
C TRP A 117 2.55 14.61 2.04
N LEU A 118 2.63 14.56 0.71
CA LEU A 118 2.23 13.39 -0.09
C LEU A 118 3.13 12.17 0.12
N LYS A 119 4.39 12.38 0.52
CA LYS A 119 5.38 11.31 0.72
C LYS A 119 5.32 10.64 2.10
N VAL A 120 4.55 11.20 3.04
CA VAL A 120 4.30 10.66 4.39
C VAL A 120 3.14 9.67 4.33
#